data_AF-A0A5C5ZIE7-F1
#
_entry.id   AF-A0A5C5ZIE7-F1
#
_cell.length_a   1.000
_cell.length_b   1.000
_cell.length_c   1.000
_cell.angle_alpha   90.00
_cell.angle_beta   90.00
_cell.angle_gamma   90.00
#
_symmetry.space_group_name_H-M   'P 1'
#
loop_
_entity.id
_entity.type
_entity.pdbx_description
1 polymer ?
#
loop_
_entity_poly.entity_id
_entity_poly.type
_entity_poly.pdbx_seq_one_letter_code
_entity_poly.pdbx_strand_id
1 'polypeptide(L)'
;MANSPESMTDLDALAATLPALEPEDDDEPIRRFGFLKTAPAWLVSTLIHVGILLVLGLISLADPVKIVNVLSATATGEEGPEIEEFTIEQIDPGEMQEMEEISEPVEMTESLEMVEPVSVDVPMDVAAVPLDVADLAAEMAPSSATLQTLASVQSAPMDSRSEQMKKKLLREYGGNSASEAAVTEALKWISLHQMPNGGWTFQHNLVCKNACKNGCDEKRANALNGATAMALLPFLGAGQTHMSGDFQKSVRGGLLFLAKNGKPGMQNGLPVLDLRDPGGNMYSHGLAAIALSEAYAMTEDPALAGPTQAALNFIVTAQCKDGGWRYSPRQPAGGDTSVVGWQLMALKSGYMGHLVVPPQTIQGSMMFLDKVQSKGGAWYGYDKPTTTPRPATTAVGLLCRMYTGWDKNTPALQEGIKSLLQTGVKKNDIYYNYYAAQVLRQNGGPGWEKFNTELRDWLVESQSQSGGEKGSWYFSSTHVSDAGRLCITSFSTMILEVYYRHMPLYADQAAEDDFPL
;
A
#
# COMPACT_ATOMS: atom_id res chain seq x y z
N MET A 1 50.66 -63.36 26.25
CA MET A 1 50.31 -61.94 26.42
C MET A 1 48.81 -61.87 26.70
N ALA A 2 48.44 -61.16 27.77
CA ALA A 2 47.15 -61.13 28.48
C ALA A 2 45.92 -60.93 27.56
N ASN A 3 44.78 -61.60 27.75
CA ASN A 3 43.80 -61.67 28.87
C ASN A 3 42.99 -60.38 29.10
N SER A 4 41.68 -60.52 28.88
CA SER A 4 40.57 -59.61 29.24
C SER A 4 39.92 -60.09 30.57
N PRO A 5 38.75 -59.56 31.00
CA PRO A 5 38.61 -58.55 32.06
C PRO A 5 37.88 -59.09 33.31
N GLU A 6 37.94 -58.38 34.44
CA GLU A 6 37.00 -58.59 35.55
C GLU A 6 36.89 -57.38 36.50
N SER A 7 35.79 -57.35 37.26
CA SER A 7 35.18 -56.21 37.94
C SER A 7 35.26 -56.24 39.47
N MET A 8 34.95 -55.07 40.09
CA MET A 8 34.30 -54.82 41.40
C MET A 8 35.12 -54.86 42.72
N THR A 9 34.99 -53.77 43.51
CA THR A 9 34.49 -53.66 44.92
C THR A 9 35.12 -52.52 45.77
N ASP A 10 34.22 -51.74 46.39
CA ASP A 10 34.16 -51.03 47.71
C ASP A 10 35.34 -50.23 48.27
N LEU A 11 35.19 -48.95 48.62
CA LEU A 11 34.41 -48.31 49.72
C LEU A 11 35.04 -48.50 51.12
N ASP A 12 35.10 -47.40 51.88
CA ASP A 12 35.31 -47.31 53.35
C ASP A 12 36.71 -47.33 53.98
N ALA A 13 37.68 -46.56 53.46
CA ALA A 13 38.83 -46.22 54.30
C ALA A 13 39.55 -44.94 53.90
N LEU A 14 39.11 -43.78 54.40
CA LEU A 14 39.98 -42.66 54.84
C LEU A 14 39.16 -41.47 55.36
N ALA A 15 38.39 -41.70 56.42
CA ALA A 15 37.86 -40.65 57.26
C ALA A 15 38.05 -41.04 58.73
N ALA A 16 38.91 -40.32 59.46
CA ALA A 16 38.82 -40.00 60.90
C ALA A 16 40.20 -39.85 61.56
N THR A 17 40.57 -38.60 61.88
CA THR A 17 41.44 -38.14 63.00
C THR A 17 41.48 -36.61 62.83
N LEU A 18 41.04 -35.70 63.71
CA LEU A 18 41.13 -35.55 65.18
C LEU A 18 40.29 -34.27 65.59
N PRO A 19 40.21 -33.82 66.86
CA PRO A 19 38.96 -33.58 67.60
C PRO A 19 38.51 -32.12 67.78
N ALA A 20 37.35 -31.98 68.45
CA ALA A 20 36.58 -30.78 68.78
C ALA A 20 37.13 -29.94 69.95
N LEU A 21 36.87 -28.61 69.92
CA LEU A 21 36.80 -27.67 71.05
C LEU A 21 35.84 -26.50 70.68
N GLU A 22 34.80 -26.27 71.50
CA GLU A 22 34.00 -25.02 71.55
C GLU A 22 34.56 -24.08 72.66
N PRO A 23 33.93 -22.91 72.96
CA PRO A 23 34.04 -21.63 72.25
C PRO A 23 34.57 -20.50 73.18
N GLU A 24 35.07 -19.39 72.63
CA GLU A 24 35.22 -18.13 73.36
C GLU A 24 34.65 -16.98 72.53
N ASP A 25 33.64 -16.30 73.12
CA ASP A 25 33.14 -14.98 72.76
C ASP A 25 34.21 -13.93 73.08
N ASP A 26 34.41 -12.96 72.18
CA ASP A 26 34.61 -11.56 72.55
C ASP A 26 34.46 -10.60 71.34
N ASP A 27 33.59 -9.61 71.56
CA ASP A 27 33.50 -8.26 71.00
C ASP A 27 32.90 -7.93 69.60
N GLU A 28 31.96 -6.99 69.67
CA GLU A 28 30.97 -6.52 68.68
C GLU A 28 31.48 -5.27 67.88
N PRO A 29 30.69 -4.56 67.04
CA PRO A 29 30.63 -4.69 65.58
C PRO A 29 31.06 -3.42 64.79
N ILE A 30 31.49 -3.60 63.53
CA ILE A 30 31.37 -2.52 62.50
C ILE A 30 30.37 -2.98 61.43
N ARG A 31 29.10 -2.62 61.68
CA ARG A 31 28.00 -2.71 60.72
C ARG A 31 28.24 -1.76 59.55
N ARG A 32 28.75 -2.24 58.42
CA ARG A 32 28.44 -1.70 57.08
C ARG A 32 28.35 -2.86 56.10
N PHE A 33 27.19 -2.99 55.44
CA PHE A 33 26.85 -3.96 54.38
C PHE A 33 26.23 -5.32 54.78
N GLY A 34 25.39 -5.36 55.81
CA GLY A 34 24.58 -6.55 56.15
C GLY A 34 23.38 -6.82 55.22
N PHE A 35 22.94 -5.86 54.40
CA PHE A 35 21.71 -6.00 53.60
C PHE A 35 21.90 -6.66 52.22
N LEU A 36 23.14 -6.82 51.76
CA LEU A 36 23.44 -7.36 50.42
C LEU A 36 23.74 -8.86 50.37
N LYS A 37 23.83 -9.54 51.52
CA LYS A 37 24.07 -11.01 51.57
C LYS A 37 22.80 -11.86 51.72
N THR A 38 21.64 -11.24 51.99
CA THR A 38 20.36 -11.94 52.17
C THR A 38 19.31 -11.55 51.12
N ALA A 39 19.64 -10.63 50.21
CA ALA A 39 18.75 -10.24 49.13
C ALA A 39 18.69 -11.35 48.06
N PRO A 40 17.49 -11.81 47.65
CA PRO A 40 17.35 -12.72 46.52
C PRO A 40 17.99 -12.13 45.26
N ALA A 41 18.63 -12.97 44.45
CA ALA A 41 19.33 -12.53 43.23
C ALA A 41 18.44 -11.71 42.27
N TRP A 42 17.13 -11.97 42.25
CA TRP A 42 16.17 -11.22 41.45
C TRP A 42 16.04 -9.75 41.90
N LEU A 43 16.13 -9.47 43.21
CA LEU A 43 16.02 -8.12 43.75
C LEU A 43 17.24 -7.27 43.37
N VAL A 44 18.44 -7.87 43.45
CA VAL A 44 19.69 -7.23 43.03
C VAL A 44 19.66 -6.93 41.53
N SER A 45 19.20 -7.88 40.71
CA SER A 45 19.04 -7.69 39.27
C SER A 45 18.04 -6.57 38.94
N THR A 46 16.91 -6.52 39.66
CA THR A 46 15.87 -5.48 39.45
C THR A 46 16.42 -4.09 39.76
N LEU A 47 17.17 -3.93 40.86
CA LEU A 47 17.78 -2.65 41.24
C LEU A 47 18.82 -2.18 40.21
N ILE A 48 19.60 -3.10 39.63
CA ILE A 48 20.55 -2.79 38.56
C ILE A 48 19.81 -2.31 37.31
N HIS A 49 18.75 -2.99 36.89
CA HIS A 49 17.98 -2.60 35.70
C HIS A 49 17.27 -1.25 35.89
N VAL A 50 16.71 -1.00 37.07
CA VAL A 50 16.12 0.32 37.41
C VAL A 50 17.18 1.43 37.38
N GLY A 51 18.39 1.17 37.87
CA GLY A 51 19.51 2.11 37.78
C GLY A 51 19.91 2.42 36.33
N ILE A 52 19.96 1.41 35.46
CA ILE A 52 20.26 1.59 34.03
C ILE A 52 19.18 2.44 33.34
N LEU A 53 17.90 2.18 33.62
CA LEU A 53 16.79 2.95 33.05
C LEU A 53 16.77 4.40 33.52
N LEU A 54 17.12 4.67 34.78
CA LEU A 54 17.24 6.04 35.29
C LEU A 54 18.39 6.80 34.64
N VAL A 55 19.53 6.14 34.41
CA VAL A 55 20.67 6.73 33.69
C VAL A 55 20.30 7.01 32.23
N LEU A 56 19.62 6.08 31.55
CA LEU A 56 19.14 6.28 30.19
C LEU A 56 18.11 7.41 30.09
N GLY A 57 17.19 7.51 31.06
CA GLY A 57 16.23 8.60 31.17
C GLY A 57 16.89 9.97 31.35
N LEU A 58 17.93 10.05 32.19
CA LEU A 58 18.70 11.27 32.38
C LEU A 58 19.50 11.68 31.14
N ILE A 59 19.98 10.71 30.35
CA ILE A 59 20.66 10.97 29.07
C ILE A 59 19.66 11.46 28.02
N SER A 60 18.43 10.92 27.99
CA SER A 60 17.39 11.34 27.03
C SER A 60 16.80 12.74 27.28
N LEU A 61 16.96 13.28 28.49
CA LEU A 61 16.46 14.62 28.87
C LEU A 61 17.49 15.74 28.65
N ALA A 62 18.70 15.41 28.15
CA ALA A 62 19.81 16.36 28.04
C ALA A 62 19.80 17.23 26.76
N ASP A 63 18.87 17.02 25.82
CA ASP A 63 18.74 17.85 24.62
C ASP A 63 17.48 18.73 24.68
N PRO A 64 17.55 19.97 25.20
CA PRO A 64 16.46 20.91 25.05
C PRO A 64 16.39 21.39 23.59
N VAL A 65 15.39 20.88 22.86
CA VAL A 65 14.96 21.42 21.56
C VAL A 65 14.63 22.89 21.76
N LYS A 66 15.47 23.79 21.22
CA LYS A 66 15.16 25.21 21.12
C LYS A 66 14.07 25.40 20.06
N ILE A 67 12.82 25.46 20.49
CA ILE A 67 11.71 25.92 19.65
C ILE A 67 11.89 27.43 19.44
N VAL A 68 12.42 27.81 18.28
CA VAL A 68 12.40 29.22 17.83
C VAL A 68 11.09 29.41 17.08
N ASN A 69 10.11 30.05 17.72
CA ASN A 69 8.91 30.53 17.05
C ASN A 69 9.30 31.67 16.09
N VAL A 70 9.54 31.35 14.82
CA VAL A 70 9.56 32.36 13.75
C VAL A 70 8.16 32.43 13.16
N LEU A 71 7.34 33.34 13.70
CA LEU A 71 6.15 33.82 13.01
C LEU A 71 6.61 34.62 11.79
N SER A 72 6.70 33.97 10.64
CA SER A 72 6.87 34.65 9.36
C SER A 72 5.50 35.19 8.93
N ALA A 73 5.22 36.43 9.30
CA ALA A 73 4.12 37.20 8.74
C ALA A 73 4.46 37.51 7.28
N THR A 74 3.83 36.81 6.34
CA THR A 74 3.85 37.21 4.93
C THR A 74 2.55 37.91 4.63
N ALA A 75 2.60 39.25 4.63
CA ALA A 75 1.58 40.09 4.02
C ALA A 75 1.72 39.98 2.49
N THR A 76 0.66 39.57 1.80
CA THR A 76 0.49 39.82 0.37
C THR A 76 -0.95 40.25 0.13
N GLY A 77 -1.08 41.39 -0.56
CA GLY A 77 -2.25 42.24 -0.59
C GLY A 77 -3.48 41.68 -1.29
N GLU A 78 -4.58 42.36 -1.00
CA GLU A 78 -5.86 42.30 -1.69
C GLU A 78 -5.72 42.74 -3.15
N GLU A 79 -6.71 42.29 -3.95
CA GLU A 79 -6.99 42.59 -5.37
C GLU A 79 -6.40 41.60 -6.40
N GLY A 80 -7.15 40.53 -6.66
CA GLY A 80 -7.14 39.80 -7.94
C GLY A 80 -8.25 40.31 -8.86
N PRO A 81 -8.10 40.23 -10.20
CA PRO A 81 -9.08 40.77 -11.14
C PRO A 81 -10.38 39.97 -11.14
N GLU A 82 -11.52 40.66 -11.16
CA GLU A 82 -12.85 40.10 -11.37
C GLU A 82 -12.91 39.33 -12.69
N ILE A 83 -13.44 38.10 -12.67
CA ILE A 83 -13.68 37.30 -13.87
C ILE A 83 -15.18 37.00 -13.94
N GLU A 84 -15.77 37.36 -15.08
CA GLU A 84 -17.17 37.18 -15.43
C GLU A 84 -17.62 35.71 -15.34
N GLU A 85 -18.77 35.53 -14.71
CA GLU A 85 -19.50 34.27 -14.57
C GLU A 85 -20.15 33.90 -15.91
N PHE A 86 -19.56 32.95 -16.65
CA PHE A 86 -20.25 32.33 -17.78
C PHE A 86 -21.20 31.24 -17.27
N THR A 87 -22.49 31.56 -17.28
CA THR A 87 -23.59 30.63 -17.05
C THR A 87 -23.64 29.64 -18.21
N ILE A 88 -23.50 28.34 -17.92
CA ILE A 88 -23.76 27.28 -18.91
C ILE A 88 -25.27 27.19 -19.08
N GLU A 89 -25.78 27.58 -20.25
CA GLU A 89 -27.18 27.39 -20.64
C GLU A 89 -27.55 25.90 -20.55
N GLN A 90 -28.65 25.63 -19.85
CA GLN A 90 -29.29 24.31 -19.82
C GLN A 90 -29.75 23.94 -21.23
N ILE A 91 -29.28 22.81 -21.75
CA ILE A 91 -29.81 22.21 -22.97
C ILE A 91 -31.11 21.49 -22.60
N ASP A 92 -32.20 21.95 -23.19
CA ASP A 92 -33.57 21.41 -23.12
C ASP A 92 -33.63 19.98 -23.72
N PRO A 93 -34.07 18.96 -22.98
CA PRO A 93 -34.20 17.60 -23.50
C PRO A 93 -35.53 17.45 -24.23
N GLY A 94 -35.59 17.94 -25.47
CA GLY A 94 -36.78 17.83 -26.30
C GLY A 94 -36.43 17.80 -27.78
N GLU A 95 -36.16 16.60 -28.29
CA GLU A 95 -36.42 16.11 -29.66
C GLU A 95 -35.43 15.00 -30.02
N MET A 96 -35.74 13.77 -29.65
CA MET A 96 -35.29 12.60 -30.41
C MET A 96 -36.52 11.89 -30.96
N GLN A 97 -36.57 11.85 -32.28
CA GLN A 97 -37.62 11.30 -33.12
C GLN A 97 -37.82 9.80 -32.85
N GLU A 98 -39.10 9.43 -32.90
CA GLU A 98 -39.61 8.06 -32.89
C GLU A 98 -38.89 7.18 -33.91
N MET A 99 -38.47 5.99 -33.48
CA MET A 99 -38.31 4.84 -34.37
C MET A 99 -39.10 3.67 -33.78
N GLU A 100 -40.01 3.18 -34.60
CA GLU A 100 -41.01 2.16 -34.32
C GLU A 100 -40.41 0.86 -33.77
N GLU A 101 -41.05 0.34 -32.72
CA GLU A 101 -40.94 -1.04 -32.28
C GLU A 101 -41.57 -1.98 -33.31
N ILE A 102 -40.83 -3.02 -33.74
CA ILE A 102 -41.42 -4.22 -34.31
C ILE A 102 -41.36 -5.30 -33.25
N SER A 103 -42.55 -5.70 -32.80
CA SER A 103 -42.82 -6.79 -31.88
C SER A 103 -43.03 -8.10 -32.64
N GLU A 104 -42.39 -9.18 -32.18
CA GLU A 104 -42.92 -10.54 -32.33
C GLU A 104 -42.87 -11.25 -30.97
N PRO A 105 -43.95 -11.91 -30.53
CA PRO A 105 -44.02 -12.53 -29.21
C PRO A 105 -43.49 -13.97 -29.26
N VAL A 106 -42.72 -14.36 -28.26
CA VAL A 106 -42.47 -15.77 -27.96
C VAL A 106 -43.08 -16.07 -26.60
N GLU A 107 -44.16 -16.86 -26.62
CA GLU A 107 -44.73 -17.50 -25.44
C GLU A 107 -43.69 -18.45 -24.81
N MET A 108 -43.38 -18.23 -23.54
CA MET A 108 -42.81 -19.26 -22.67
C MET A 108 -43.65 -19.27 -21.39
N THR A 109 -44.58 -20.21 -21.34
CA THR A 109 -45.26 -20.66 -20.14
C THR A 109 -44.29 -21.43 -19.27
N GLU A 110 -43.98 -20.94 -18.07
CA GLU A 110 -43.69 -21.81 -16.93
C GLU A 110 -44.05 -21.10 -15.61
N SER A 111 -44.70 -21.87 -14.77
CA SER A 111 -45.48 -21.48 -13.59
C SER A 111 -44.62 -20.99 -12.42
N LEU A 112 -44.96 -19.81 -11.90
CA LEU A 112 -44.57 -19.33 -10.58
C LEU A 112 -45.32 -20.13 -9.51
N GLU A 113 -44.59 -20.89 -8.69
CA GLU A 113 -45.09 -21.40 -7.42
C GLU A 113 -44.61 -20.45 -6.30
N MET A 114 -45.56 -19.74 -5.70
CA MET A 114 -45.33 -18.85 -4.56
C MET A 114 -45.09 -19.69 -3.31
N VAL A 115 -43.93 -19.53 -2.67
CA VAL A 115 -43.68 -20.03 -1.33
C VAL A 115 -43.79 -18.85 -0.36
N GLU A 116 -44.73 -18.95 0.58
CA GLU A 116 -44.94 -17.97 1.66
C GLU A 116 -43.69 -17.84 2.55
N PRO A 117 -43.31 -16.62 2.99
CA PRO A 117 -42.25 -16.47 3.96
C PRO A 117 -42.73 -16.87 5.37
N VAL A 118 -42.15 -17.94 5.91
CA VAL A 118 -42.23 -18.28 7.33
C VAL A 118 -41.43 -17.26 8.13
N SER A 119 -42.11 -16.54 9.03
CA SER A 119 -41.50 -15.66 10.03
C SER A 119 -40.71 -16.49 11.05
N VAL A 120 -39.41 -16.28 11.14
CA VAL A 120 -38.58 -16.81 12.23
C VAL A 120 -38.52 -15.77 13.34
N ASP A 121 -39.28 -16.00 14.40
CA ASP A 121 -39.13 -15.29 15.67
C ASP A 121 -37.78 -15.68 16.32
N VAL A 122 -36.91 -14.70 16.52
CA VAL A 122 -35.70 -14.86 17.34
C VAL A 122 -35.99 -14.27 18.72
N PRO A 123 -36.02 -15.07 19.80
CA PRO A 123 -36.14 -14.53 21.14
C PRO A 123 -34.81 -13.90 21.56
N MET A 124 -34.81 -12.58 21.71
CA MET A 124 -33.78 -11.84 22.45
C MET A 124 -34.09 -11.93 23.94
N ASP A 125 -33.26 -12.64 24.69
CA ASP A 125 -33.14 -12.44 26.15
C ASP A 125 -31.78 -12.95 26.62
N VAL A 126 -30.83 -12.04 26.80
CA VAL A 126 -29.71 -12.23 27.73
C VAL A 126 -29.51 -10.92 28.49
N ALA A 127 -29.85 -10.97 29.78
CA ALA A 127 -29.68 -9.88 30.72
C ALA A 127 -28.21 -9.46 30.83
N ALA A 128 -27.93 -8.18 30.59
CA ALA A 128 -26.66 -7.55 30.90
C ALA A 128 -26.65 -7.11 32.37
N VAL A 129 -25.62 -7.53 33.11
CA VAL A 129 -25.27 -7.01 34.43
C VAL A 129 -24.54 -5.67 34.21
N PRO A 130 -25.00 -4.53 34.75
CA PRO A 130 -24.29 -3.27 34.59
C PRO A 130 -23.11 -3.23 35.57
N LEU A 131 -21.88 -3.17 35.06
CA LEU A 131 -20.73 -2.70 35.82
C LEU A 131 -20.48 -1.24 35.45
N ASP A 132 -20.56 -0.39 36.46
CA ASP A 132 -20.41 1.04 36.42
C ASP A 132 -18.94 1.41 36.12
N VAL A 133 -18.69 1.82 34.87
CA VAL A 133 -17.39 2.32 34.37
C VAL A 133 -17.43 3.83 34.11
N ALA A 134 -18.44 4.54 34.62
CA ALA A 134 -18.64 5.95 34.35
C ALA A 134 -17.65 6.87 35.08
N ASP A 135 -17.05 6.43 36.18
CA ASP A 135 -16.24 7.32 37.05
C ASP A 135 -14.72 7.32 36.79
N LEU A 136 -14.20 6.50 35.86
CA LEU A 136 -12.76 6.52 35.49
C LEU A 136 -12.48 7.20 34.13
N ALA A 137 -13.53 7.46 33.33
CA ALA A 137 -13.41 8.10 32.02
C ALA A 137 -13.55 9.64 32.06
N ALA A 138 -14.04 10.20 33.17
CA ALA A 138 -14.27 11.64 33.32
C ALA A 138 -12.99 12.44 33.65
N GLU A 139 -11.94 11.81 34.20
CA GLU A 139 -10.67 12.49 34.55
C GLU A 139 -9.62 12.51 33.44
N MET A 140 -9.85 11.82 32.31
CA MET A 140 -8.88 11.72 31.19
C MET A 140 -9.37 12.29 29.86
N ALA A 141 -10.51 12.98 29.82
CA ALA A 141 -11.05 13.55 28.60
C ALA A 141 -10.38 14.90 28.26
N PRO A 142 -9.71 15.06 27.11
CA PRO A 142 -9.21 16.36 26.66
C PRO A 142 -10.38 17.30 26.34
N SER A 143 -10.17 18.61 26.54
CA SER A 143 -11.20 19.64 26.35
C SER A 143 -11.79 19.63 24.93
N SER A 144 -13.06 20.00 24.79
CA SER A 144 -13.81 20.05 23.53
C SER A 144 -13.16 20.92 22.43
N ALA A 145 -12.27 21.84 22.80
CA ALA A 145 -11.45 22.61 21.85
C ALA A 145 -10.40 21.73 21.14
N THR A 146 -9.86 20.71 21.79
CA THR A 146 -8.92 19.74 21.20
C THR A 146 -9.63 18.82 20.21
N LEU A 147 -10.90 18.47 20.49
CA LEU A 147 -11.74 17.67 19.58
C LEU A 147 -12.15 18.43 18.31
N GLN A 148 -12.35 19.75 18.39
CA GLN A 148 -12.64 20.55 17.19
C GLN A 148 -11.41 20.69 16.29
N THR A 149 -10.21 20.83 16.85
CA THR A 149 -8.96 20.84 16.07
C THR A 149 -8.67 19.47 15.46
N LEU A 150 -8.92 18.38 16.19
CA LEU A 150 -8.78 17.00 15.68
C LEU A 150 -9.83 16.65 14.60
N ALA A 151 -11.07 17.12 14.75
CA ALA A 151 -12.12 16.92 13.75
C ALA A 151 -11.87 17.72 12.45
N SER A 152 -11.13 18.83 12.54
CA SER A 152 -10.71 19.61 11.36
C SER A 152 -9.43 19.11 10.67
N VAL A 153 -8.77 18.07 11.22
CA VAL A 153 -7.46 17.55 10.76
C VAL A 153 -7.52 16.04 10.45
N GLN A 154 -8.70 15.43 10.32
CA GLN A 154 -8.84 14.10 9.72
C GLN A 154 -9.12 14.23 8.22
N SER A 155 -8.10 14.58 7.43
CA SER A 155 -8.13 14.19 6.02
C SER A 155 -7.76 12.72 5.96
N ALA A 156 -8.70 11.84 5.63
CA ALA A 156 -8.37 10.44 5.35
C ALA A 156 -7.26 10.41 4.27
N PRO A 157 -6.28 9.50 4.32
CA PRO A 157 -5.13 9.49 3.39
C PRO A 157 -5.51 9.42 1.90
N MET A 158 -6.78 9.08 1.60
CA MET A 158 -7.36 8.97 0.27
C MET A 158 -8.29 10.14 -0.11
N ASP A 159 -8.49 11.12 0.76
CA ASP A 159 -9.42 12.26 0.59
C ASP A 159 -8.99 13.22 -0.53
N SER A 160 -7.71 13.14 -0.94
CA SER A 160 -7.16 13.81 -2.12
C SER A 160 -7.86 13.45 -3.43
N ARG A 161 -8.55 12.31 -3.44
CA ARG A 161 -9.28 11.77 -4.60
C ARG A 161 -10.74 12.24 -4.64
N SER A 162 -11.20 13.00 -3.66
CA SER A 162 -12.50 13.68 -3.70
C SER A 162 -12.54 14.74 -4.82
N GLU A 163 -13.73 15.04 -5.38
CA GLU A 163 -13.84 15.93 -6.53
C GLU A 163 -13.26 17.34 -6.27
N GLN A 164 -13.48 17.87 -5.07
CA GLN A 164 -13.02 19.20 -4.68
C GLN A 164 -11.49 19.25 -4.52
N MET A 165 -10.89 18.27 -3.82
CA MET A 165 -9.45 18.21 -3.61
C MET A 165 -8.71 17.86 -4.90
N LYS A 166 -9.26 16.97 -5.72
CA LYS A 166 -8.70 16.61 -7.03
C LYS A 166 -8.50 17.85 -7.92
N LYS A 167 -9.52 18.71 -8.07
CA LYS A 167 -9.43 19.95 -8.87
C LYS A 167 -8.32 20.89 -8.37
N LYS A 168 -8.15 21.00 -7.05
CA LYS A 168 -7.08 21.80 -6.43
C LYS A 168 -5.70 21.22 -6.74
N LEU A 169 -5.47 19.95 -6.41
CA LEU A 169 -4.17 19.28 -6.55
C LEU A 169 -3.73 19.17 -8.02
N LEU A 170 -4.69 19.02 -8.94
CA LEU A 170 -4.42 19.09 -10.38
C LEU A 170 -3.77 20.40 -10.79
N ARG A 171 -4.35 21.53 -10.37
CA ARG A 171 -3.81 22.86 -10.71
C ARG A 171 -2.44 23.08 -10.06
N GLU A 172 -2.28 22.64 -8.82
CA GLU A 172 -1.05 22.85 -8.04
C GLU A 172 0.14 22.04 -8.59
N TYR A 173 -0.08 20.78 -8.97
CA TYR A 173 1.01 19.88 -9.38
C TYR A 173 1.20 19.73 -10.89
N GLY A 174 0.46 20.51 -11.68
CA GLY A 174 0.67 20.63 -13.12
C GLY A 174 -0.15 19.65 -13.98
N GLY A 175 -1.30 19.18 -13.49
CA GLY A 175 -2.35 18.64 -14.36
C GLY A 175 -3.09 19.77 -15.09
N ASN A 176 -3.75 19.46 -16.20
CA ASN A 176 -4.55 20.43 -16.95
C ASN A 176 -5.87 19.81 -17.43
N SER A 177 -6.74 20.62 -18.05
CA SER A 177 -8.04 20.16 -18.55
C SER A 177 -7.90 19.06 -19.62
N ALA A 178 -6.85 19.12 -20.45
CA ALA A 178 -6.60 18.11 -21.47
C ALA A 178 -6.18 16.76 -20.88
N SER A 179 -5.34 16.74 -19.84
CA SER A 179 -4.96 15.51 -19.14
C SER A 179 -6.16 14.89 -18.42
N GLU A 180 -7.04 15.71 -17.83
CA GLU A 180 -8.26 15.22 -17.19
C GLU A 180 -9.31 14.68 -18.17
N ALA A 181 -9.46 15.34 -19.33
CA ALA A 181 -10.27 14.82 -20.41
C ALA A 181 -9.71 13.47 -20.90
N ALA A 182 -8.38 13.35 -21.03
CA ALA A 182 -7.73 12.09 -21.41
C ALA A 182 -7.98 10.98 -20.37
N VAL A 183 -7.87 11.26 -19.06
CA VAL A 183 -8.23 10.31 -18.00
C VAL A 183 -9.69 9.88 -18.14
N THR A 184 -10.60 10.83 -18.31
CA THR A 184 -12.04 10.56 -18.44
C THR A 184 -12.35 9.64 -19.63
N GLU A 185 -11.77 9.91 -20.80
CA GLU A 185 -11.94 9.05 -21.99
C GLU A 185 -11.31 7.67 -21.80
N ALA A 186 -10.21 7.56 -21.04
CA ALA A 186 -9.60 6.28 -20.72
C ALA A 186 -10.48 5.43 -19.80
N LEU A 187 -11.09 6.03 -18.77
CA LEU A 187 -12.02 5.33 -17.88
C LEU A 187 -13.25 4.84 -18.65
N LYS A 188 -13.80 5.67 -19.55
CA LYS A 188 -14.87 5.25 -20.47
C LYS A 188 -14.42 4.04 -21.30
N TRP A 189 -13.26 4.12 -21.95
CA TRP A 189 -12.72 3.01 -22.73
C TRP A 189 -12.59 1.74 -21.89
N ILE A 190 -11.97 1.81 -20.70
CA ILE A 190 -11.79 0.64 -19.81
C ILE A 190 -13.15 0.05 -19.44
N SER A 191 -14.15 0.87 -19.11
CA SER A 191 -15.50 0.39 -18.72
C SER A 191 -16.19 -0.41 -19.84
N LEU A 192 -16.01 -0.01 -21.09
CA LEU A 192 -16.56 -0.70 -22.27
C LEU A 192 -15.88 -2.06 -22.54
N HIS A 193 -14.74 -2.32 -21.92
CA HIS A 193 -13.94 -3.54 -22.11
C HIS A 193 -14.04 -4.52 -20.93
N GLN A 194 -15.02 -4.32 -20.04
CA GLN A 194 -15.32 -5.28 -18.99
C GLN A 194 -16.02 -6.52 -19.55
N MET A 195 -15.63 -7.71 -19.08
CA MET A 195 -16.29 -8.96 -19.43
C MET A 195 -17.61 -9.13 -18.65
N PRO A 196 -18.57 -9.94 -19.14
CA PRO A 196 -19.84 -10.17 -18.43
C PRO A 196 -19.71 -10.72 -17.00
N ASN A 197 -18.60 -11.39 -16.68
CA ASN A 197 -18.33 -11.90 -15.33
C ASN A 197 -17.75 -10.84 -14.37
N GLY A 198 -17.61 -9.59 -14.83
CA GLY A 198 -17.07 -8.47 -14.05
C GLY A 198 -15.55 -8.29 -14.14
N GLY A 199 -14.80 -9.26 -14.68
CA GLY A 199 -13.35 -9.17 -14.84
C GLY A 199 -12.92 -8.45 -16.12
N TRP A 200 -11.61 -8.25 -16.27
CA TRP A 200 -10.97 -7.81 -17.51
C TRP A 200 -9.94 -8.83 -17.98
N THR A 201 -9.58 -8.75 -19.26
CA THR A 201 -8.51 -9.54 -19.87
C THR A 201 -7.58 -8.63 -20.66
N PHE A 202 -6.28 -8.96 -20.67
CA PHE A 202 -5.32 -8.33 -21.56
C PHE A 202 -5.54 -8.71 -23.04
N GLN A 203 -6.28 -9.78 -23.30
CA GLN A 203 -6.70 -10.22 -24.64
C GLN A 203 -8.00 -9.50 -25.05
N HIS A 204 -7.98 -8.17 -25.06
CA HIS A 204 -9.19 -7.35 -25.20
C HIS A 204 -9.92 -7.51 -26.54
N ASN A 205 -9.25 -8.05 -27.58
CA ASN A 205 -9.88 -8.39 -28.85
C ASN A 205 -11.02 -9.40 -28.69
N LEU A 206 -11.01 -10.22 -27.63
CA LEU A 206 -12.11 -11.12 -27.26
C LEU A 206 -13.36 -10.36 -26.81
N VAL A 207 -13.19 -9.18 -26.20
CA VAL A 207 -14.29 -8.38 -25.65
C VAL A 207 -14.82 -7.39 -26.71
N CYS A 208 -13.93 -6.78 -27.47
CA CYS A 208 -14.30 -5.76 -28.46
C CYS A 208 -14.58 -6.30 -29.87
N LYS A 209 -14.72 -7.62 -30.06
CA LYS A 209 -14.92 -8.26 -31.37
C LYS A 209 -13.90 -7.82 -32.43
N ASN A 210 -12.63 -7.74 -32.04
CA ASN A 210 -11.50 -7.22 -32.84
C ASN A 210 -11.59 -5.74 -33.27
N ALA A 211 -12.54 -4.96 -32.75
CA ALA A 211 -12.61 -3.51 -33.03
C ALA A 211 -11.41 -2.75 -32.45
N CYS A 212 -10.80 -3.28 -31.39
CA CYS A 212 -9.62 -2.71 -30.76
C CYS A 212 -8.43 -3.64 -31.04
N LYS A 213 -7.41 -3.12 -31.72
CA LYS A 213 -6.24 -3.90 -32.11
C LYS A 213 -5.25 -4.02 -30.94
N ASN A 214 -4.23 -4.86 -31.12
CA ASN A 214 -3.06 -4.96 -30.24
C ASN A 214 -3.34 -5.55 -28.85
N GLY A 215 -4.01 -6.70 -28.81
CA GLY A 215 -4.11 -7.52 -27.61
C GLY A 215 -2.74 -8.00 -27.12
N CYS A 216 -2.71 -8.64 -25.96
CA CYS A 216 -1.49 -9.19 -25.38
C CYS A 216 -0.95 -10.43 -26.10
N ASP A 217 0.22 -10.87 -25.67
CA ASP A 217 0.76 -12.19 -25.99
C ASP A 217 -0.12 -13.29 -25.36
N GLU A 218 -0.20 -14.47 -26.00
CA GLU A 218 -1.04 -15.59 -25.54
C GLU A 218 -0.76 -16.01 -24.09
N LYS A 219 0.50 -15.89 -23.64
CA LYS A 219 0.92 -16.21 -22.27
C LYS A 219 0.27 -15.31 -21.21
N ARG A 220 -0.18 -14.12 -21.59
CA ARG A 220 -0.82 -13.12 -20.72
C ARG A 220 -2.34 -13.16 -20.81
N ALA A 221 -2.92 -13.86 -21.79
CA ALA A 221 -4.36 -13.88 -22.03
C ALA A 221 -5.17 -14.37 -20.81
N ASN A 222 -4.60 -15.31 -20.05
CA ASN A 222 -5.23 -15.90 -18.87
C ASN A 222 -4.86 -15.18 -17.55
N ALA A 223 -4.11 -14.08 -17.59
CA ALA A 223 -3.75 -13.29 -16.40
C ALA A 223 -4.91 -12.37 -15.97
N LEU A 224 -6.08 -12.95 -15.69
CA LEU A 224 -7.34 -12.24 -15.48
C LEU A 224 -7.34 -11.38 -14.20
N ASN A 225 -6.73 -11.85 -13.12
CA ASN A 225 -6.61 -11.07 -11.88
C ASN A 225 -5.69 -9.87 -12.11
N GLY A 226 -4.55 -10.07 -12.78
CA GLY A 226 -3.66 -8.97 -13.17
C GLY A 226 -4.32 -7.96 -14.09
N ALA A 227 -5.07 -8.40 -15.10
CA ALA A 227 -5.80 -7.54 -16.01
C ALA A 227 -6.92 -6.75 -15.31
N THR A 228 -7.69 -7.44 -14.45
CA THR A 228 -8.77 -6.81 -13.67
C THR A 228 -8.21 -5.77 -12.71
N ALA A 229 -7.11 -6.06 -12.03
CA ALA A 229 -6.44 -5.09 -11.17
C ALA A 229 -5.95 -3.88 -11.96
N MET A 230 -5.30 -4.09 -13.11
CA MET A 230 -4.86 -3.00 -13.98
C MET A 230 -6.03 -2.14 -14.48
N ALA A 231 -7.20 -2.71 -14.71
CA ALA A 231 -8.40 -1.96 -15.09
C ALA A 231 -9.01 -1.18 -13.90
N LEU A 232 -9.01 -1.76 -12.70
CA LEU A 232 -9.57 -1.14 -11.49
C LEU A 232 -8.75 0.04 -10.98
N LEU A 233 -7.42 -0.08 -11.03
CA LEU A 233 -6.54 0.93 -10.44
C LEU A 233 -6.80 2.34 -10.99
N PRO A 234 -6.96 2.59 -12.30
CA PRO A 234 -7.37 3.90 -12.83
C PRO A 234 -8.69 4.44 -12.25
N PHE A 235 -9.74 3.61 -12.17
CA PHE A 235 -11.01 4.04 -11.57
C PHE A 235 -10.79 4.55 -10.13
N LEU A 236 -10.11 3.75 -9.31
CA LEU A 236 -9.83 4.08 -7.91
C LEU A 236 -8.93 5.31 -7.79
N GLY A 237 -7.97 5.48 -8.70
CA GLY A 237 -7.12 6.67 -8.75
C GLY A 237 -7.91 7.94 -9.01
N ALA A 238 -8.87 7.88 -9.94
CA ALA A 238 -9.78 8.96 -10.29
C ALA A 238 -10.92 9.20 -9.28
N GLY A 239 -10.95 8.50 -8.14
CA GLY A 239 -11.99 8.65 -7.12
C GLY A 239 -13.29 7.87 -7.42
N GLN A 240 -13.30 7.02 -8.46
CA GLN A 240 -14.45 6.21 -8.85
C GLN A 240 -14.44 4.90 -8.05
N THR A 241 -15.45 4.68 -7.22
CA THR A 241 -15.55 3.51 -6.34
C THR A 241 -16.78 2.68 -6.67
N HIS A 242 -16.96 1.53 -6.01
CA HIS A 242 -18.20 0.75 -6.11
C HIS A 242 -19.39 1.35 -5.34
N MET A 243 -19.16 2.47 -4.63
CA MET A 243 -20.15 3.19 -3.82
C MET A 243 -20.45 4.60 -4.36
N SER A 244 -19.51 5.21 -5.10
CA SER A 244 -19.61 6.59 -5.60
C SER A 244 -19.01 6.74 -7.01
N GLY A 245 -19.51 7.73 -7.77
CA GLY A 245 -19.06 8.02 -9.14
C GLY A 245 -19.90 7.38 -10.24
N ASP A 246 -19.53 7.62 -11.50
CA ASP A 246 -20.27 7.18 -12.69
C ASP A 246 -20.02 5.69 -13.02
N PHE A 247 -18.88 5.16 -12.58
CA PHE A 247 -18.44 3.79 -12.91
C PHE A 247 -18.71 2.76 -11.81
N GLN A 248 -19.62 3.05 -10.87
CA GLN A 248 -19.92 2.20 -9.71
C GLN A 248 -20.15 0.73 -10.06
N LYS A 249 -20.98 0.47 -11.08
CA LYS A 249 -21.31 -0.89 -11.52
C LYS A 249 -20.06 -1.63 -12.02
N SER A 250 -19.23 -0.96 -12.82
CA SER A 250 -18.01 -1.53 -13.35
C SER A 250 -16.99 -1.83 -12.25
N VAL A 251 -16.76 -0.87 -11.35
CA VAL A 251 -15.83 -1.04 -10.22
C VAL A 251 -16.31 -2.18 -9.30
N ARG A 252 -17.61 -2.21 -8.96
CA ARG A 252 -18.21 -3.30 -8.18
C ARG A 252 -18.00 -4.66 -8.83
N GLY A 253 -18.25 -4.77 -10.14
CA GLY A 253 -18.04 -6.00 -10.89
C GLY A 253 -16.59 -6.50 -10.82
N GLY A 254 -15.61 -5.61 -10.97
CA GLY A 254 -14.19 -5.95 -10.88
C GLY A 254 -13.75 -6.39 -9.49
N LEU A 255 -14.17 -5.68 -8.45
CA LEU A 255 -13.83 -6.03 -7.06
C LEU A 255 -14.44 -7.39 -6.67
N LEU A 256 -15.70 -7.62 -7.04
CA LEU A 256 -16.35 -8.92 -6.84
C LEU A 256 -15.64 -10.04 -7.63
N PHE A 257 -15.20 -9.76 -8.85
CA PHE A 257 -14.42 -10.72 -9.64
C PHE A 257 -13.13 -11.11 -8.91
N LEU A 258 -12.32 -10.14 -8.46
CA LEU A 258 -11.07 -10.42 -7.73
C LEU A 258 -11.32 -11.23 -6.45
N ALA A 259 -12.29 -10.81 -5.63
CA ALA A 259 -12.61 -11.49 -4.38
C ALA A 259 -13.08 -12.94 -4.61
N LYS A 260 -13.88 -13.19 -5.65
CA LYS A 260 -14.38 -14.53 -5.98
C LYS A 260 -13.36 -15.42 -6.68
N ASN A 261 -12.50 -14.84 -7.51
CA ASN A 261 -11.52 -15.59 -8.30
C ASN A 261 -10.24 -15.90 -7.51
N GLY A 262 -9.98 -15.18 -6.41
CA GLY A 262 -8.93 -15.51 -5.47
C GLY A 262 -9.14 -16.88 -4.81
N LYS A 263 -8.04 -17.57 -4.51
CA LYS A 263 -8.09 -18.90 -3.88
C LYS A 263 -7.95 -18.75 -2.37
N PRO A 264 -9.03 -18.92 -1.59
CA PRO A 264 -8.94 -18.81 -0.14
C PRO A 264 -8.14 -19.98 0.44
N GLY A 265 -7.45 -19.74 1.54
CA GLY A 265 -6.72 -20.76 2.27
C GLY A 265 -6.33 -20.30 3.66
N MET A 266 -5.54 -21.13 4.35
CA MET A 266 -4.97 -20.82 5.66
C MET A 266 -3.46 -21.00 5.61
N GLN A 267 -2.70 -20.01 6.11
CA GLN A 267 -1.25 -20.12 6.29
C GLN A 267 -0.86 -19.58 7.66
N ASN A 268 -0.10 -20.37 8.43
CA ASN A 268 0.31 -20.02 9.80
C ASN A 268 -0.88 -19.60 10.70
N GLY A 269 -2.04 -20.24 10.54
CA GLY A 269 -3.25 -19.92 11.31
C GLY A 269 -3.99 -18.65 10.87
N LEU A 270 -3.55 -17.98 9.79
CA LEU A 270 -4.20 -16.78 9.25
C LEU A 270 -4.92 -17.10 7.92
N PRO A 271 -6.09 -16.50 7.66
CA PRO A 271 -6.73 -16.57 6.36
C PRO A 271 -5.86 -15.87 5.32
N VAL A 272 -5.71 -16.51 4.16
CA VAL A 272 -5.01 -15.96 2.99
C VAL A 272 -5.89 -16.04 1.76
N LEU A 273 -5.70 -15.10 0.83
CA LEU A 273 -6.35 -15.10 -0.48
C LEU A 273 -5.29 -15.05 -1.57
N ASP A 274 -5.01 -16.18 -2.22
CA ASP A 274 -4.06 -16.25 -3.32
C ASP A 274 -4.70 -15.74 -4.62
N LEU A 275 -4.43 -14.46 -4.92
CA LEU A 275 -4.88 -13.77 -6.14
C LEU A 275 -3.99 -14.04 -7.37
N ARG A 276 -3.05 -14.99 -7.35
CA ARG A 276 -2.31 -15.35 -8.56
C ARG A 276 -3.20 -16.14 -9.52
N ASP A 277 -3.11 -15.77 -10.80
CA ASP A 277 -3.73 -16.52 -11.89
C ASP A 277 -3.19 -17.96 -11.96
N PRO A 278 -3.91 -18.90 -12.61
CA PRO A 278 -3.35 -20.20 -12.96
C PRO A 278 -2.06 -20.03 -13.79
N GLY A 279 -0.91 -20.47 -13.25
CA GLY A 279 0.41 -20.21 -13.87
C GLY A 279 0.88 -18.75 -13.77
N GLY A 280 0.14 -17.90 -13.06
CA GLY A 280 0.48 -16.50 -12.77
C GLY A 280 1.53 -16.36 -11.67
N ASN A 281 1.90 -15.11 -11.39
CA ASN A 281 2.99 -14.78 -10.48
C ASN A 281 2.59 -13.65 -9.52
N MET A 282 3.52 -13.29 -8.62
CA MET A 282 3.28 -12.25 -7.62
C MET A 282 3.00 -10.84 -8.19
N TYR A 283 3.21 -10.57 -9.49
CA TYR A 283 2.74 -9.30 -10.07
C TYR A 283 1.21 -9.24 -10.08
N SER A 284 0.53 -10.28 -10.58
CA SER A 284 -0.94 -10.34 -10.58
C SER A 284 -1.48 -10.20 -9.16
N HIS A 285 -0.84 -10.89 -8.21
CA HIS A 285 -1.23 -10.81 -6.80
C HIS A 285 -1.05 -9.42 -6.22
N GLY A 286 0.14 -8.81 -6.38
CA GLY A 286 0.42 -7.48 -5.85
C GLY A 286 -0.52 -6.42 -6.41
N LEU A 287 -0.75 -6.43 -7.73
CA LEU A 287 -1.69 -5.52 -8.38
C LEU A 287 -3.11 -5.68 -7.84
N ALA A 288 -3.61 -6.92 -7.73
CA ALA A 288 -4.95 -7.19 -7.23
C ALA A 288 -5.09 -6.82 -5.74
N ALA A 289 -4.06 -7.05 -4.94
CA ALA A 289 -4.02 -6.63 -3.54
C ALA A 289 -4.04 -5.09 -3.42
N ILE A 290 -3.32 -4.34 -4.25
CA ILE A 290 -3.41 -2.86 -4.27
C ILE A 290 -4.84 -2.44 -4.59
N ALA A 291 -5.48 -3.02 -5.61
CA ALA A 291 -6.84 -2.65 -5.99
C ALA A 291 -7.85 -2.89 -4.87
N LEU A 292 -7.77 -4.04 -4.19
CA LEU A 292 -8.61 -4.34 -3.03
C LEU A 292 -8.32 -3.41 -1.84
N SER A 293 -7.05 -3.15 -1.56
CA SER A 293 -6.61 -2.26 -0.48
C SER A 293 -7.04 -0.82 -0.71
N GLU A 294 -6.83 -0.26 -1.90
CA GLU A 294 -7.26 1.10 -2.22
C GLU A 294 -8.78 1.24 -2.18
N ALA A 295 -9.52 0.26 -2.74
CA ALA A 295 -10.97 0.29 -2.68
C ALA A 295 -11.49 0.25 -1.23
N TYR A 296 -10.90 -0.59 -0.38
CA TYR A 296 -11.24 -0.64 1.04
C TYR A 296 -10.86 0.66 1.76
N ALA A 297 -9.64 1.17 1.59
CA ALA A 297 -9.18 2.40 2.23
C ALA A 297 -10.00 3.64 1.82
N MET A 298 -10.61 3.64 0.62
CA MET A 298 -11.46 4.73 0.15
C MET A 298 -12.92 4.66 0.64
N THR A 299 -13.40 3.46 0.99
CA THR A 299 -14.85 3.22 1.19
C THR A 299 -15.19 2.66 2.55
N GLU A 300 -14.21 2.04 3.22
CA GLU A 300 -14.36 1.28 4.46
C GLU A 300 -15.45 0.20 4.38
N ASP A 301 -15.76 -0.29 3.17
CA ASP A 301 -16.79 -1.31 2.96
C ASP A 301 -16.43 -2.60 3.71
N PRO A 302 -17.23 -3.02 4.71
CA PRO A 302 -16.95 -4.23 5.48
C PRO A 302 -16.86 -5.50 4.62
N ALA A 303 -17.50 -5.52 3.45
CA ALA A 303 -17.43 -6.65 2.53
C ALA A 303 -16.03 -6.84 1.91
N LEU A 304 -15.22 -5.78 1.85
CA LEU A 304 -13.85 -5.83 1.33
C LEU A 304 -12.82 -6.12 2.42
N ALA A 305 -13.09 -5.80 3.69
CA ALA A 305 -12.14 -5.94 4.79
C ALA A 305 -11.50 -7.34 4.86
N GLY A 306 -12.33 -8.40 4.86
CA GLY A 306 -11.87 -9.79 4.95
C GLY A 306 -11.00 -10.23 3.75
N PRO A 307 -11.50 -10.12 2.51
CA PRO A 307 -10.72 -10.42 1.30
C PRO A 307 -9.41 -9.62 1.20
N THR A 308 -9.44 -8.34 1.53
CA THR A 308 -8.25 -7.47 1.49
C THR A 308 -7.22 -7.90 2.53
N GLN A 309 -7.60 -8.08 3.80
CA GLN A 309 -6.67 -8.55 4.83
C GLN A 309 -6.07 -9.93 4.46
N ALA A 310 -6.88 -10.83 3.92
CA ALA A 310 -6.41 -12.14 3.47
C ALA A 310 -5.41 -12.04 2.29
N ALA A 311 -5.60 -11.09 1.37
CA ALA A 311 -4.64 -10.83 0.31
C ALA A 311 -3.30 -10.31 0.87
N LEU A 312 -3.33 -9.35 1.82
CA LEU A 312 -2.12 -8.85 2.48
C LEU A 312 -1.39 -9.93 3.29
N ASN A 313 -2.13 -10.80 3.97
CA ASN A 313 -1.56 -11.95 4.68
C ASN A 313 -0.81 -12.87 3.71
N PHE A 314 -1.30 -13.07 2.48
CA PHE A 314 -0.60 -13.85 1.47
C PHE A 314 0.72 -13.17 1.03
N ILE A 315 0.74 -11.84 0.88
CA ILE A 315 1.99 -11.10 0.61
C ILE A 315 3.01 -11.36 1.72
N VAL A 316 2.59 -11.21 2.98
CA VAL A 316 3.43 -11.43 4.16
C VAL A 316 4.03 -12.84 4.15
N THR A 317 3.22 -13.87 3.91
CA THR A 317 3.69 -15.26 3.92
C THR A 317 4.49 -15.65 2.68
N ALA A 318 4.35 -14.90 1.58
CA ALA A 318 5.07 -15.10 0.34
C ALA A 318 6.49 -14.48 0.35
N GLN A 319 6.84 -13.68 1.35
CA GLN A 319 8.14 -13.00 1.42
C GLN A 319 9.31 -14.00 1.42
N CYS A 320 10.34 -13.70 0.63
CA CYS A 320 11.55 -14.51 0.52
C CYS A 320 12.44 -14.34 1.75
N LYS A 321 13.39 -15.26 1.95
CA LYS A 321 14.31 -15.21 3.09
C LYS A 321 15.19 -13.96 3.14
N ASP A 322 15.42 -13.33 2.00
CA ASP A 322 16.17 -12.07 1.88
C ASP A 322 15.29 -10.83 2.05
N GLY A 323 14.01 -11.01 2.39
CA GLY A 323 13.04 -9.94 2.62
C GLY A 323 12.38 -9.39 1.35
N GLY A 324 12.76 -9.86 0.17
CA GLY A 324 12.13 -9.45 -1.08
C GLY A 324 10.99 -10.37 -1.52
N TRP A 325 10.42 -10.08 -2.69
CA TRP A 325 9.45 -10.92 -3.38
C TRP A 325 9.88 -11.13 -4.82
N ARG A 326 9.48 -12.27 -5.40
CA ARG A 326 9.73 -12.61 -6.81
C ARG A 326 8.50 -13.30 -7.37
N TYR A 327 8.62 -13.98 -8.50
CA TYR A 327 7.48 -14.53 -9.23
C TYR A 327 6.68 -15.60 -8.46
N SER A 328 7.35 -16.39 -7.61
CA SER A 328 6.71 -17.40 -6.77
C SER A 328 6.82 -17.06 -5.27
N PRO A 329 5.84 -17.46 -4.44
CA PRO A 329 5.93 -17.34 -2.99
C PRO A 329 7.18 -18.02 -2.45
N ARG A 330 7.89 -17.36 -1.54
CA ARG A 330 9.10 -17.88 -0.87
C ARG A 330 10.16 -18.41 -1.85
N GLN A 331 10.32 -17.74 -2.99
CA GLN A 331 11.23 -18.20 -4.04
C GLN A 331 12.67 -18.36 -3.51
N PRO A 332 13.30 -19.55 -3.67
CA PRO A 332 14.62 -19.82 -3.08
C PRO A 332 15.74 -18.90 -3.58
N ALA A 333 15.62 -18.39 -4.81
CA ALA A 333 16.58 -17.47 -5.42
C ALA A 333 16.54 -16.05 -4.84
N GLY A 334 15.62 -15.76 -3.90
CA GLY A 334 15.42 -14.44 -3.33
C GLY A 334 14.51 -13.55 -4.16
N GLY A 335 14.33 -12.31 -3.69
CA GLY A 335 13.47 -11.31 -4.30
C GLY A 335 14.03 -10.64 -5.55
N ASP A 336 13.20 -9.81 -6.17
CA ASP A 336 13.59 -8.82 -7.16
C ASP A 336 12.93 -7.45 -6.88
N THR A 337 13.60 -6.37 -7.27
CA THR A 337 13.18 -5.00 -7.00
C THR A 337 11.82 -4.66 -7.63
N SER A 338 11.49 -5.24 -8.79
CA SER A 338 10.26 -4.89 -9.49
C SER A 338 9.01 -5.48 -8.81
N VAL A 339 9.07 -6.72 -8.33
CA VAL A 339 7.96 -7.35 -7.60
C VAL A 339 7.84 -6.73 -6.20
N VAL A 340 8.97 -6.41 -5.56
CA VAL A 340 9.00 -5.69 -4.26
C VAL A 340 8.19 -4.41 -4.31
N GLY A 341 8.33 -3.60 -5.37
CA GLY A 341 7.57 -2.35 -5.52
C GLY A 341 6.05 -2.54 -5.43
N TRP A 342 5.50 -3.55 -6.12
CA TRP A 342 4.07 -3.84 -6.08
C TRP A 342 3.61 -4.39 -4.73
N GLN A 343 4.40 -5.28 -4.11
CA GLN A 343 4.03 -5.83 -2.80
C GLN A 343 4.06 -4.77 -1.72
N LEU A 344 5.09 -3.92 -1.71
CA LEU A 344 5.20 -2.83 -0.73
C LEU A 344 4.07 -1.81 -0.90
N MET A 345 3.70 -1.48 -2.14
CA MET A 345 2.56 -0.60 -2.41
C MET A 345 1.25 -1.21 -1.91
N ALA A 346 1.03 -2.51 -2.10
CA ALA A 346 -0.16 -3.19 -1.56
C ALA A 346 -0.23 -3.11 -0.04
N LEU A 347 0.89 -3.37 0.64
CA LEU A 347 1.01 -3.26 2.10
C LEU A 347 0.77 -1.82 2.57
N LYS A 348 1.33 -0.82 1.87
CA LYS A 348 1.12 0.60 2.21
C LYS A 348 -0.34 1.01 2.05
N SER A 349 -0.98 0.65 0.94
CA SER A 349 -2.41 0.91 0.71
C SER A 349 -3.28 0.23 1.76
N GLY A 350 -2.94 -0.99 2.18
CA GLY A 350 -3.64 -1.70 3.25
C GLY A 350 -3.49 -1.02 4.60
N TYR A 351 -2.27 -0.60 4.93
CA TYR A 351 -1.96 0.14 6.15
C TYR A 351 -2.71 1.48 6.24
N MET A 352 -2.82 2.21 5.12
CA MET A 352 -3.64 3.43 5.03
C MET A 352 -5.14 3.17 5.25
N GLY A 353 -5.61 1.96 4.99
CA GLY A 353 -6.96 1.50 5.35
C GLY A 353 -7.05 0.89 6.75
N HIS A 354 -6.05 1.10 7.61
CA HIS A 354 -5.97 0.54 8.97
C HIS A 354 -6.00 -0.99 9.04
N LEU A 355 -5.59 -1.68 7.96
CA LEU A 355 -5.39 -3.13 7.96
C LEU A 355 -4.05 -3.52 8.58
N VAL A 356 -3.97 -4.76 9.05
CA VAL A 356 -2.79 -5.26 9.77
C VAL A 356 -1.66 -5.55 8.80
N VAL A 357 -0.55 -4.84 8.98
CA VAL A 357 0.73 -5.06 8.28
C VAL A 357 1.82 -5.28 9.32
N PRO A 358 2.43 -6.48 9.40
CA PRO A 358 3.48 -6.74 10.37
C PRO A 358 4.75 -5.90 10.11
N PRO A 359 5.28 -5.16 11.10
CA PRO A 359 6.51 -4.38 10.97
C PRO A 359 7.70 -5.18 10.42
N GLN A 360 7.81 -6.45 10.82
CA GLN A 360 8.92 -7.33 10.40
C GLN A 360 8.93 -7.57 8.89
N THR A 361 7.76 -7.56 8.23
CA THR A 361 7.67 -7.68 6.78
C THR A 361 8.23 -6.44 6.09
N ILE A 362 7.97 -5.25 6.64
CA ILE A 362 8.51 -3.99 6.13
C ILE A 362 10.03 -3.92 6.37
N GLN A 363 10.49 -4.26 7.56
CA GLN A 363 11.92 -4.41 7.87
C GLN A 363 12.63 -5.37 6.89
N GLY A 364 12.00 -6.51 6.58
CA GLY A 364 12.47 -7.44 5.56
C GLY A 364 12.67 -6.76 4.20
N SER A 365 11.68 -6.00 3.74
CA SER A 365 11.79 -5.28 2.47
C SER A 365 12.94 -4.28 2.45
N MET A 366 13.22 -3.60 3.57
CA MET A 366 14.37 -2.69 3.69
C MET A 366 15.69 -3.43 3.60
N MET A 367 15.82 -4.59 4.24
CA MET A 367 17.01 -5.45 4.12
C MET A 367 17.25 -5.91 2.68
N PHE A 368 16.17 -6.24 1.95
CA PHE A 368 16.27 -6.56 0.52
C PHE A 368 16.79 -5.36 -0.29
N LEU A 369 16.22 -4.17 -0.06
CA LEU A 369 16.65 -2.94 -0.74
C LEU A 369 18.13 -2.62 -0.42
N ASP A 370 18.57 -2.83 0.82
CA ASP A 370 19.98 -2.69 1.20
C ASP A 370 20.89 -3.68 0.47
N LYS A 371 20.41 -4.90 0.23
CA LYS A 371 21.15 -5.92 -0.52
C LYS A 371 21.32 -5.55 -2.00
N VAL A 372 20.31 -4.95 -2.64
CA VAL A 372 20.33 -4.68 -4.10
C VAL A 372 20.72 -3.25 -4.47
N GLN A 373 20.97 -2.39 -3.48
CA GLN A 373 21.37 -1.01 -3.72
C GLN A 373 22.80 -0.89 -4.26
N SER A 374 23.09 0.28 -4.81
CA SER A 374 24.40 0.72 -5.26
C SER A 374 24.52 2.21 -5.03
N LYS A 375 25.75 2.76 -5.02
CA LYS A 375 25.99 4.20 -4.78
C LYS A 375 25.33 4.69 -3.48
N GLY A 376 25.44 3.90 -2.41
CA GLY A 376 24.89 4.25 -1.09
C GLY A 376 23.36 4.35 -1.04
N GLY A 377 22.64 3.73 -1.98
CA GLY A 377 21.18 3.77 -2.03
C GLY A 377 20.60 4.73 -3.08
N ALA A 378 21.46 5.40 -3.85
CA ALA A 378 21.00 6.23 -4.97
C ALA A 378 20.52 5.38 -6.17
N TRP A 379 21.11 4.20 -6.38
CA TRP A 379 20.76 3.29 -7.48
C TRP A 379 20.35 1.91 -6.96
N TYR A 380 19.52 1.20 -7.72
CA TYR A 380 19.06 -0.14 -7.37
C TYR A 380 19.18 -1.08 -8.56
N GLY A 381 19.75 -2.26 -8.32
CA GLY A 381 19.73 -3.34 -9.30
C GLY A 381 18.45 -4.18 -9.22
N TYR A 382 18.42 -5.30 -9.94
CA TYR A 382 17.23 -6.14 -10.05
C TYR A 382 17.14 -7.16 -8.91
N ASP A 383 18.13 -8.06 -8.77
CA ASP A 383 18.22 -9.03 -7.67
C ASP A 383 19.59 -8.98 -6.94
N LYS A 384 20.43 -8.02 -7.34
CA LYS A 384 21.77 -7.75 -6.82
C LYS A 384 22.17 -6.30 -7.14
N PRO A 385 23.23 -5.76 -6.51
CA PRO A 385 23.77 -4.45 -6.86
C PRO A 385 24.07 -4.30 -8.36
N THR A 386 23.95 -3.08 -8.89
CA THR A 386 24.20 -2.77 -10.29
C THR A 386 25.40 -1.83 -10.45
N THR A 387 26.27 -2.13 -11.40
CA THR A 387 27.38 -1.24 -11.78
C THR A 387 27.00 -0.28 -12.89
N THR A 388 25.90 -0.55 -13.61
CA THR A 388 25.36 0.28 -14.68
C THR A 388 24.02 0.90 -14.29
N PRO A 389 23.66 2.08 -14.80
CA PRO A 389 22.37 2.69 -14.55
C PRO A 389 21.22 1.78 -14.97
N ARG A 390 20.27 1.53 -14.06
CA ARG A 390 19.02 0.82 -14.34
C ARG A 390 17.83 1.68 -13.90
N PRO A 391 17.36 2.60 -14.76
CA PRO A 391 16.41 3.64 -14.34
C PRO A 391 15.12 3.09 -13.75
N ALA A 392 14.56 2.01 -14.32
CA ALA A 392 13.33 1.39 -13.82
C ALA A 392 13.49 0.85 -12.39
N THR A 393 14.48 0.00 -12.14
CA THR A 393 14.71 -0.55 -10.79
C THR A 393 15.16 0.53 -9.80
N THR A 394 15.92 1.53 -10.24
CA THR A 394 16.26 2.69 -9.43
C THR A 394 15.01 3.48 -9.03
N ALA A 395 14.09 3.79 -9.95
CA ALA A 395 12.86 4.50 -9.63
C ALA A 395 11.98 3.70 -8.64
N VAL A 396 11.86 2.38 -8.83
CA VAL A 396 11.13 1.49 -7.91
C VAL A 396 11.78 1.50 -6.52
N GLY A 397 13.10 1.32 -6.43
CA GLY A 397 13.82 1.27 -5.16
C GLY A 397 13.75 2.58 -4.40
N LEU A 398 13.90 3.73 -5.09
CA LEU A 398 13.74 5.05 -4.48
C LEU A 398 12.31 5.27 -3.97
N LEU A 399 11.28 4.90 -4.74
CA LEU A 399 9.90 5.01 -4.29
C LEU A 399 9.65 4.14 -3.04
N CYS A 400 10.17 2.92 -3.03
CA CYS A 400 10.07 2.04 -1.87
C CYS A 400 10.71 2.69 -0.64
N ARG A 401 11.90 3.30 -0.78
CA ARG A 401 12.55 4.01 0.31
C ARG A 401 11.74 5.18 0.84
N MET A 402 11.11 5.95 -0.04
CA MET A 402 10.20 7.02 0.37
C MET A 402 9.06 6.46 1.22
N TYR A 403 8.44 5.35 0.81
CA TYR A 403 7.37 4.71 1.58
C TYR A 403 7.82 4.04 2.88
N THR A 404 9.10 3.71 3.01
CA THR A 404 9.69 3.16 4.24
C THR A 404 10.42 4.23 5.07
N GLY A 405 10.08 5.51 4.90
CA GLY A 405 10.50 6.58 5.82
C GLY A 405 11.78 7.33 5.48
N TRP A 406 12.29 7.27 4.23
CA TRP A 406 13.37 8.19 3.83
C TRP A 406 12.86 9.62 3.72
N ASP A 407 13.47 10.53 4.50
CA ASP A 407 13.25 11.97 4.40
C ASP A 407 13.63 12.49 3.01
N LYS A 408 12.93 13.53 2.57
CA LYS A 408 13.16 14.21 1.29
C LYS A 408 14.62 14.61 1.09
N ASN A 409 15.32 15.05 2.14
CA ASN A 409 16.70 15.54 2.07
C ASN A 409 17.76 14.45 2.23
N THR A 410 17.36 13.17 2.31
CA THR A 410 18.30 12.05 2.37
C THR A 410 19.29 12.13 1.20
N PRO A 411 20.62 12.22 1.42
CA PRO A 411 21.58 12.46 0.34
C PRO A 411 21.51 11.43 -0.79
N ALA A 412 21.32 10.15 -0.45
CA ALA A 412 21.17 9.08 -1.42
C ALA A 412 19.90 9.24 -2.28
N LEU A 413 18.80 9.71 -1.67
CA LEU A 413 17.55 9.99 -2.38
C LEU A 413 17.73 11.12 -3.40
N GLN A 414 18.37 12.21 -2.99
CA GLN A 414 18.62 13.37 -3.84
C GLN A 414 19.54 13.03 -5.03
N GLU A 415 20.58 12.21 -4.84
CA GLU A 415 21.42 11.74 -5.95
C GLU A 415 20.67 10.77 -6.88
N GLY A 416 19.79 9.94 -6.32
CA GLY A 416 18.86 9.09 -7.09
C GLY A 416 17.91 9.91 -7.96
N ILE A 417 17.26 10.93 -7.38
CA ILE A 417 16.37 11.88 -8.07
C ILE A 417 17.11 12.59 -9.20
N LYS A 418 18.34 13.08 -8.95
CA LYS A 418 19.18 13.68 -9.98
C LYS A 418 19.45 12.71 -11.13
N SER A 419 19.68 11.43 -10.85
CA SER A 419 19.86 10.39 -11.87
C SER A 419 18.58 10.18 -12.71
N LEU A 420 17.39 10.23 -12.09
CA LEU A 420 16.11 10.16 -12.80
C LEU A 420 15.88 11.39 -13.68
N LEU A 421 16.15 12.60 -13.18
CA LEU A 421 16.05 13.85 -13.94
C LEU A 421 17.00 13.89 -15.14
N GLN A 422 18.21 13.36 -14.99
CA GLN A 422 19.15 13.19 -16.11
C GLN A 422 18.66 12.19 -17.14
N THR A 423 17.95 11.14 -16.70
CA THR A 423 17.36 10.15 -17.60
C THR A 423 16.18 10.72 -18.38
N GLY A 424 15.36 11.57 -17.75
CA GLY A 424 14.18 12.17 -18.36
C GLY A 424 13.08 11.15 -18.69
N VAL A 425 12.13 11.56 -19.52
CA VAL A 425 11.02 10.71 -19.99
C VAL A 425 11.52 9.67 -20.97
N LYS A 426 11.08 8.41 -20.82
CA LYS A 426 11.34 7.33 -21.79
C LYS A 426 10.06 6.89 -22.48
N LYS A 427 9.80 7.41 -23.68
CA LYS A 427 8.58 7.08 -24.45
C LYS A 427 8.44 5.59 -24.78
N ASN A 428 9.53 4.82 -24.76
CA ASN A 428 9.56 3.37 -24.95
C ASN A 428 9.54 2.57 -23.64
N ASP A 429 9.23 3.18 -22.49
CA ASP A 429 9.26 2.51 -21.19
C ASP A 429 8.27 3.16 -20.20
N ILE A 430 6.98 2.86 -20.38
CA ILE A 430 5.91 3.41 -19.53
C ILE A 430 6.00 2.92 -18.09
N TYR A 431 6.53 1.70 -17.88
CA TYR A 431 6.76 1.15 -16.55
C TYR A 431 7.77 2.00 -15.77
N TYR A 432 8.89 2.37 -16.40
CA TYR A 432 9.82 3.33 -15.81
C TYR A 432 9.16 4.67 -15.54
N ASN A 433 8.45 5.24 -16.53
CA ASN A 433 7.83 6.56 -16.38
C ASN A 433 6.83 6.57 -15.22
N TYR A 434 6.08 5.50 -15.01
CA TYR A 434 5.13 5.37 -13.89
C TYR A 434 5.80 5.49 -12.51
N TYR A 435 6.91 4.79 -12.28
CA TYR A 435 7.65 4.91 -11.03
C TYR A 435 8.42 6.23 -10.92
N ALA A 436 9.04 6.68 -12.02
CA ALA A 436 9.78 7.93 -12.03
C ALA A 436 8.86 9.14 -11.77
N ALA A 437 7.66 9.15 -12.34
CA ALA A 437 6.67 10.20 -12.11
C ALA A 437 6.31 10.30 -10.62
N GLN A 438 6.08 9.17 -9.95
CA GLN A 438 5.78 9.16 -8.51
C GLN A 438 6.95 9.73 -7.68
N VAL A 439 8.18 9.25 -7.91
CA VAL A 439 9.36 9.75 -7.18
C VAL A 439 9.59 11.24 -7.40
N LEU A 440 9.55 11.67 -8.67
CA LEU A 440 9.81 13.07 -9.02
C LEU A 440 8.69 14.00 -8.54
N ARG A 441 7.44 13.55 -8.56
CA ARG A 441 6.31 14.31 -7.99
C ARG A 441 6.50 14.52 -6.48
N GLN A 442 6.88 13.49 -5.73
CA GLN A 442 7.10 13.63 -4.28
C GLN A 442 8.25 14.61 -3.98
N ASN A 443 9.26 14.67 -4.86
CA ASN A 443 10.31 15.69 -4.75
C ASN A 443 9.83 17.10 -5.12
N GLY A 444 9.03 17.23 -6.19
CA GLY A 444 8.59 18.50 -6.74
C GLY A 444 9.71 19.35 -7.37
N GLY A 445 9.44 20.65 -7.52
CA GLY A 445 10.37 21.64 -8.06
C GLY A 445 10.55 21.62 -9.59
N PRO A 446 11.49 22.42 -10.13
CA PRO A 446 11.63 22.63 -11.58
C PRO A 446 11.93 21.35 -12.38
N GLY A 447 12.60 20.38 -11.75
CA GLY A 447 12.87 19.08 -12.37
C GLY A 447 11.58 18.27 -12.61
N TRP A 448 10.66 18.28 -11.64
CA TRP A 448 9.34 17.69 -11.79
C TRP A 448 8.53 18.40 -12.86
N GLU A 449 8.46 19.73 -12.84
CA GLU A 449 7.69 20.51 -13.81
C GLU A 449 8.09 20.20 -15.26
N LYS A 450 9.40 20.12 -15.53
CA LYS A 450 9.94 19.76 -16.84
C LYS A 450 9.57 18.33 -17.23
N PHE A 451 9.83 17.37 -16.36
CA PHE A 451 9.53 15.95 -16.62
C PHE A 451 8.04 15.72 -16.84
N ASN A 452 7.21 16.31 -15.99
CA ASN A 452 5.76 16.21 -16.03
C ASN A 452 5.18 16.82 -17.30
N THR A 453 5.63 18.02 -17.69
CA THR A 453 5.16 18.67 -18.92
C THR A 453 5.42 17.80 -20.14
N GLU A 454 6.64 17.27 -20.28
CA GLU A 454 6.99 16.38 -21.40
C GLU A 454 6.17 15.09 -21.39
N LEU A 455 6.02 14.44 -20.23
CA LEU A 455 5.29 13.17 -20.11
C LEU A 455 3.79 13.34 -20.34
N ARG A 456 3.17 14.33 -19.68
CA ARG A 456 1.75 14.64 -19.78
C ARG A 456 1.35 14.98 -21.21
N ASP A 457 2.08 15.90 -21.84
CA ASP A 457 1.71 16.39 -23.17
C ASP A 457 1.88 15.28 -24.23
N TRP A 458 2.92 14.45 -24.11
CA TRP A 458 3.06 13.26 -24.97
C TRP A 458 1.92 12.26 -24.79
N LEU A 459 1.50 11.99 -23.54
CA LEU A 459 0.39 11.07 -23.30
C LEU A 459 -0.93 11.63 -23.85
N VAL A 460 -1.22 12.91 -23.63
CA VAL A 460 -2.41 13.56 -24.19
C VAL A 460 -2.40 13.49 -25.72
N GLU A 461 -1.28 13.84 -26.37
CA GLU A 461 -1.14 13.82 -27.82
C GLU A 461 -1.28 12.41 -28.42
N SER A 462 -0.76 11.39 -27.73
CA SER A 462 -0.73 10.01 -28.22
C SER A 462 -1.99 9.20 -27.91
N GLN A 463 -2.98 9.76 -27.21
CA GLN A 463 -4.24 9.07 -26.92
C GLN A 463 -5.01 8.83 -28.21
N SER A 464 -5.45 7.59 -28.43
CA SER A 464 -6.21 7.22 -29.62
C SER A 464 -7.55 7.97 -29.66
N GLN A 465 -7.88 8.58 -30.80
CA GLN A 465 -9.11 9.39 -30.98
C GLN A 465 -10.17 8.72 -31.89
N SER A 466 -9.97 7.47 -32.33
CA SER A 466 -10.80 6.85 -33.37
C SER A 466 -11.18 5.39 -33.08
N GLY A 467 -12.34 4.99 -33.61
CA GLY A 467 -12.84 3.62 -33.58
C GLY A 467 -13.00 3.04 -32.17
N GLY A 468 -12.88 1.72 -32.05
CA GLY A 468 -12.92 1.03 -30.75
C GLY A 468 -11.75 1.37 -29.82
N GLU A 469 -10.71 2.01 -30.34
CA GLU A 469 -9.52 2.38 -29.57
C GLU A 469 -9.64 3.75 -28.91
N LYS A 470 -10.70 4.53 -29.19
CA LYS A 470 -10.87 5.89 -28.66
C LYS A 470 -10.74 5.93 -27.13
N GLY A 471 -9.86 6.79 -26.63
CA GLY A 471 -9.57 6.94 -25.20
C GLY A 471 -8.43 6.07 -24.67
N SER A 472 -7.85 5.18 -25.49
CA SER A 472 -6.79 4.25 -25.07
C SER A 472 -5.41 4.59 -25.61
N TRP A 473 -4.38 3.93 -25.07
CA TRP A 473 -2.99 4.03 -25.52
C TRP A 473 -2.42 2.68 -25.92
N TYR A 474 -1.62 2.70 -26.99
CA TYR A 474 -0.78 1.57 -27.36
C TYR A 474 0.50 2.07 -28.06
N PHE A 475 1.64 1.64 -27.55
CA PHE A 475 2.97 1.91 -28.13
C PHE A 475 3.96 0.85 -27.61
N SER A 476 5.08 0.67 -28.32
CA SER A 476 6.11 -0.28 -27.88
C SER A 476 6.70 0.14 -26.53
N SER A 477 6.68 -0.77 -25.56
CA SER A 477 7.20 -0.56 -24.22
C SER A 477 8.12 -1.70 -23.76
N THR A 478 9.34 -1.34 -23.34
CA THR A 478 10.41 -2.27 -22.97
C THR A 478 9.99 -3.33 -21.94
N HIS A 479 9.18 -2.95 -20.95
CA HIS A 479 8.82 -3.85 -19.84
C HIS A 479 7.44 -4.48 -19.93
N VAL A 480 6.51 -3.91 -20.74
CA VAL A 480 5.08 -4.28 -20.67
C VAL A 480 4.42 -4.45 -22.05
N SER A 481 5.19 -4.50 -23.14
CA SER A 481 4.61 -4.71 -24.49
C SER A 481 3.80 -6.00 -24.60
N ASP A 482 4.23 -7.05 -23.90
CA ASP A 482 3.59 -8.37 -23.90
C ASP A 482 2.20 -8.37 -23.23
N ALA A 483 1.87 -7.34 -22.46
CA ALA A 483 0.60 -7.19 -21.75
C ALA A 483 -0.46 -6.40 -22.52
N GLY A 484 -0.13 -5.87 -23.71
CA GLY A 484 -1.10 -5.27 -24.64
C GLY A 484 -1.68 -3.91 -24.23
N ARG A 485 -2.68 -3.45 -25.00
CA ARG A 485 -3.29 -2.11 -24.90
C ARG A 485 -3.90 -1.79 -23.54
N LEU A 486 -4.59 -2.73 -22.90
CA LEU A 486 -5.18 -2.50 -21.57
C LEU A 486 -4.11 -2.11 -20.56
N CYS A 487 -2.99 -2.84 -20.53
CA CYS A 487 -1.89 -2.56 -19.61
C CYS A 487 -1.29 -1.17 -19.83
N ILE A 488 -0.99 -0.83 -21.09
CA ILE A 488 -0.42 0.47 -21.45
C ILE A 488 -1.41 1.60 -21.12
N THR A 489 -2.70 1.40 -21.41
CA THR A 489 -3.76 2.38 -21.12
C THR A 489 -3.87 2.63 -19.63
N SER A 490 -3.86 1.57 -18.81
CA SER A 490 -3.88 1.69 -17.36
C SER A 490 -2.66 2.45 -16.83
N PHE A 491 -1.44 2.13 -17.27
CA PHE A 491 -0.25 2.89 -16.86
C PHE A 491 -0.31 4.37 -17.27
N SER A 492 -0.69 4.65 -18.52
CA SER A 492 -0.84 6.03 -18.99
C SER A 492 -1.86 6.80 -18.16
N THR A 493 -2.99 6.17 -17.81
CA THR A 493 -4.02 6.80 -16.99
C THR A 493 -3.51 7.07 -15.58
N MET A 494 -2.90 6.07 -14.93
CA MET A 494 -2.33 6.24 -13.58
C MET A 494 -1.20 7.28 -13.52
N ILE A 495 -0.43 7.46 -14.59
CA ILE A 495 0.57 8.53 -14.70
C ILE A 495 -0.12 9.90 -14.70
N LEU A 496 -1.21 10.07 -15.45
CA LEU A 496 -1.97 11.33 -15.49
C LEU A 496 -2.75 11.59 -14.18
N GLU A 497 -2.94 10.58 -13.34
CA GLU A 497 -3.57 10.68 -12.02
C GLU A 497 -2.58 11.05 -10.89
N VAL A 498 -1.27 11.03 -11.14
CA VAL A 498 -0.22 11.12 -10.11
C VAL A 498 -0.32 12.36 -9.22
N TYR A 499 -0.97 13.43 -9.71
CA TYR A 499 -1.16 14.69 -9.01
C TYR A 499 -2.01 14.56 -7.74
N TYR A 500 -3.05 13.72 -7.79
CA TYR A 500 -4.07 13.57 -6.75
C TYR A 500 -4.15 12.15 -6.18
N ARG A 501 -3.66 11.14 -6.92
CA ARG A 501 -3.72 9.73 -6.49
C ARG A 501 -2.87 9.45 -5.25
N HIS A 502 -1.69 10.07 -5.18
CA HIS A 502 -0.74 9.89 -4.10
C HIS A 502 -0.67 11.20 -3.31
N MET A 503 -0.99 11.20 -2.02
CA MET A 503 -0.79 12.38 -1.19
C MET A 503 0.70 12.75 -1.12
N PRO A 504 1.05 14.04 -0.96
CA PRO A 504 2.45 14.44 -0.77
C PRO A 504 3.00 13.81 0.50
N LEU A 505 3.98 12.91 0.37
CA LEU A 505 4.59 12.20 1.50
C LEU A 505 5.35 13.13 2.46
N TYR A 506 5.73 14.32 1.98
CA TYR A 506 6.55 15.28 2.71
C TYR A 506 5.79 16.56 3.07
N ALA A 507 4.45 16.54 3.02
CA ALA A 507 3.64 17.61 3.57
C ALA A 507 3.49 17.43 5.08
N ASP A 508 3.29 18.53 5.83
CA ASP A 508 3.25 18.55 7.30
C ASP A 508 2.18 17.63 7.94
N GLN A 509 1.21 17.13 7.16
CA GLN A 509 0.17 16.18 7.57
C GLN A 509 0.49 14.69 7.31
N ALA A 510 1.61 14.35 6.66
CA ALA A 510 1.89 12.98 6.21
C ALA A 510 2.51 12.05 7.29
N ALA A 511 2.81 12.56 8.48
CA ALA A 511 3.53 11.82 9.53
C ALA A 511 2.73 10.64 10.12
N GLU A 512 1.40 10.63 10.01
CA GLU A 512 0.56 9.53 10.52
C GLU A 512 0.53 8.30 9.60
N ASP A 513 0.95 8.45 8.33
CA ASP A 513 0.89 7.38 7.35
C ASP A 513 2.10 6.45 7.38
N ASP A 514 3.17 6.79 8.10
CA ASP A 514 4.40 6.02 8.08
C ASP A 514 4.24 4.63 8.71
N PHE A 515 4.97 3.66 8.14
CA PHE A 515 4.98 2.32 8.71
C PHE A 515 5.60 2.37 10.11
N PRO A 516 5.04 1.66 11.10
CA PRO A 516 5.72 1.44 12.36
C PRO A 516 6.92 0.53 12.07
N LEU A 517 8.12 1.09 12.18
CA LEU A 517 9.38 0.40 11.88
C LEU A 517 9.92 -0.38 13.06
#